data_AF-A0A950PDY5-F1
#
_entry.id   AF-A0A950PDY5-F1
#
_cell.length_a   1.000
_cell.length_b   1.000
_cell.length_c   1.000
_cell.angle_alpha   90.00
_cell.angle_beta   90.00
_cell.angle_gamma   90.00
#
_symmetry.space_group_name_H-M   'P 1'
#
loop_
_entity.id
_entity.type
_entity.pdbx_description
1 polymer ?
#
loop_
_entity_poly.entity_id
_entity_poly.type
_entity_poly.pdbx_seq_one_letter_code
_entity_poly.pdbx_strand_id
1 'polypeptide(L)'
;DIYVGESSTEAQSVLQQALSRGYRGIPAEALIAGSVDEVTEQFRSFEELGYTEILVRHLTNNQANVLGSLERLTAVRAALA
;
A
#
# COMPACT_ATOMS: atom_id res chain seq x y z
N ASP A 1 0.24 -6.91 -2.54
CA ASP A 1 -0.17 -6.60 -1.15
C ASP A 1 0.32 -5.22 -0.80
N ILE A 2 -0.45 -4.49 -0.01
CA ILE A 2 -0.26 -3.05 0.21
C ILE A 2 -0.39 -2.65 1.67
N TYR A 3 0.27 -1.56 2.04
CA TYR A 3 -0.02 -0.78 3.24
C TYR A 3 0.17 0.72 3.00
N VAL A 4 -0.87 1.52 3.23
CA VAL A 4 -0.78 2.99 3.15
C VAL A 4 -0.65 3.56 4.57
N GLY A 5 0.54 4.06 4.87
CA GLY A 5 0.90 4.57 6.19
C GLY A 5 0.55 6.05 6.39
N GLU A 6 0.68 6.50 7.63
CA GLU A 6 0.58 7.94 7.98
C GLU A 6 1.74 8.75 7.40
N SER A 7 2.87 8.08 7.18
CA SER A 7 4.08 8.60 6.58
C SER A 7 4.81 7.46 5.88
N SER A 8 5.75 7.80 4.99
CA SER A 8 6.63 6.83 4.34
C SER A 8 7.40 5.99 5.38
N THR A 9 7.89 6.62 6.44
CA THR A 9 8.64 5.97 7.51
C THR A 9 7.80 4.92 8.25
N GLU A 10 6.55 5.27 8.59
CA GLU A 10 5.65 4.34 9.27
C GLU A 10 5.26 3.18 8.34
N ALA A 11 4.96 3.47 7.07
CA ALA A 11 4.66 2.45 6.08
C ALA A 11 5.82 1.45 5.89
N GLN A 12 7.04 1.97 5.81
CA GLN A 12 8.25 1.15 5.69
C GLN A 12 8.48 0.29 6.94
N SER A 13 8.21 0.83 8.13
CA SER A 13 8.28 0.05 9.38
C SER A 13 7.34 -1.14 9.36
N VAL A 14 6.08 -0.95 8.93
CA VAL A 14 5.11 -2.04 8.79
C VAL A 14 5.53 -3.07 7.75
N LEU A 15 6.08 -2.62 6.62
CA LEU A 15 6.65 -3.50 5.59
C LEU A 15 7.78 -4.37 6.15
N GLN A 16 8.77 -3.76 6.81
CA GLN A 16 9.89 -4.49 7.40
C GLN A 16 9.42 -5.45 8.51
N GLN A 17 8.41 -5.08 9.28
CA GLN A 17 7.82 -5.96 10.28
C GLN A 17 7.12 -7.17 9.63
N ALA A 18 6.46 -7.00 8.49
CA ALA A 18 5.87 -8.12 7.75
C ALA A 18 6.95 -9.06 7.18
N LEU A 19 7.99 -8.50 6.56
CA LEU A 19 9.10 -9.27 5.98
C LEU A 19 9.90 -10.04 7.04
N SER A 20 10.25 -9.41 8.16
CA SER A 20 10.96 -10.06 9.28
C SER A 20 10.19 -11.21 9.93
N ARG A 21 8.86 -11.19 9.84
CA ARG A 21 7.98 -12.31 10.25
C ARG A 21 7.86 -13.41 9.19
N GLY A 22 8.59 -13.31 8.09
CA GLY A 22 8.63 -14.31 7.02
C GLY A 22 7.40 -14.28 6.13
N TYR A 23 6.90 -13.09 5.77
CA TYR A 23 5.86 -12.91 4.76
C TYR A 23 6.18 -13.71 3.47
N ARG A 24 5.20 -14.49 2.97
CA ARG A 24 5.36 -15.42 1.83
C ARG A 24 4.35 -15.20 0.71
N GLY A 25 3.77 -14.00 0.59
CA GLY A 25 2.75 -13.71 -0.41
C GLY A 25 3.36 -13.55 -1.81
N ILE A 26 3.56 -12.31 -2.24
CA ILE A 26 4.21 -11.95 -3.51
C ILE A 26 5.69 -11.55 -3.28
N PRO A 27 6.52 -11.43 -4.33
CA PRO A 27 7.90 -10.95 -4.21
C PRO A 27 7.99 -9.60 -3.48
N ALA A 28 9.05 -9.38 -2.72
CA ALA A 28 9.19 -8.22 -1.85
C ALA A 28 9.23 -6.90 -2.64
N GLU A 29 9.85 -6.93 -3.81
CA GLU A 29 9.95 -5.84 -4.78
C GLU A 29 8.59 -5.45 -5.39
N ALA A 30 7.59 -6.33 -5.32
CA ALA A 30 6.22 -6.07 -5.80
C ALA A 30 5.28 -5.57 -4.67
N LEU A 31 5.78 -5.45 -3.43
CA LEU A 31 5.01 -4.90 -2.32
C LEU A 31 4.91 -3.38 -2.44
N ILE A 32 3.75 -2.85 -2.09
CA ILE A 32 3.50 -1.40 -2.08
C ILE A 32 3.36 -0.97 -0.62
N ALA A 33 4.27 -0.12 -0.15
CA ALA A 33 4.15 0.48 1.17
C ALA A 33 4.68 1.92 1.11
N GLY A 34 3.81 2.88 1.45
CA GLY A 34 4.17 4.29 1.40
C GLY A 34 3.11 5.18 2.02
N SER A 35 3.37 6.48 2.00
CA SER A 35 2.39 7.53 2.24
C SER A 35 1.33 7.59 1.13
N VAL A 36 0.26 8.36 1.35
CA VAL A 36 -0.78 8.60 0.33
C VAL A 36 -0.17 9.10 -0.98
N ASP A 37 0.75 10.06 -0.92
CA ASP A 37 1.34 10.67 -2.12
C ASP A 37 2.18 9.67 -2.91
N GLU A 38 3.03 8.89 -2.22
CA GLU A 38 3.87 7.87 -2.87
C GLU A 38 3.05 6.75 -3.50
N VAL A 39 2.02 6.26 -2.80
CA VAL A 39 1.14 5.22 -3.34
C VAL A 39 0.31 5.76 -4.51
N THR A 40 -0.13 7.01 -4.45
CA THR A 40 -0.84 7.65 -5.57
C THR A 40 0.05 7.70 -6.80
N GLU A 41 1.30 8.14 -6.67
CA GLU A 41 2.24 8.20 -7.78
C GLU A 41 2.51 6.80 -8.37
N GLN A 42 2.66 5.79 -7.51
CA GLN A 42 2.83 4.43 -7.97
C GLN A 42 1.59 3.91 -8.72
N PHE A 43 0.38 4.26 -8.27
CA PHE A 43 -0.86 3.87 -8.96
C PHE A 43 -1.05 4.59 -10.29
N ARG A 44 -0.59 5.84 -10.45
CA ARG A 44 -0.58 6.53 -11.75
C ARG A 44 0.25 5.76 -12.78
N SER A 45 1.38 5.19 -12.38
CA SER A 45 2.17 4.35 -13.28
C SER A 45 1.41 3.12 -13.81
N PHE A 46 0.40 2.63 -13.08
CA PHE A 46 -0.46 1.54 -13.56
C PHE A 46 -1.51 2.03 -14.56
N GLU A 47 -2.01 3.25 -14.41
CA GLU A 47 -2.89 3.88 -15.40
C GLU A 47 -2.16 4.04 -16.74
N GLU A 48 -0.89 4.46 -16.72
CA GLU A 48 -0.04 4.55 -17.92
C GLU A 48 0.12 3.19 -18.65
N LEU A 49 0.03 2.09 -17.91
CA LEU A 49 0.04 0.72 -18.44
C LEU A 49 -1.35 0.22 -18.90
N GLY A 50 -2.40 1.03 -18.73
CA GLY A 50 -3.76 0.75 -19.15
C GLY A 50 -4.61 0.00 -18.13
N TYR A 51 -4.19 -0.09 -16.87
CA TYR A 51 -5.01 -0.66 -15.81
C TYR A 51 -6.08 0.33 -15.34
N THR A 52 -7.33 -0.13 -15.25
CA THR A 52 -8.48 0.70 -14.88
C THR A 52 -9.03 0.44 -13.49
N GLU A 53 -8.70 -0.72 -12.91
CA GLU A 53 -9.16 -1.15 -11.60
C GLU A 53 -8.01 -1.81 -10.83
N ILE A 54 -7.89 -1.49 -9.54
CA ILE A 54 -6.84 -2.03 -8.67
C ILE A 54 -7.50 -2.76 -7.50
N LEU A 55 -7.30 -4.07 -7.44
CA LEU A 55 -7.72 -4.91 -6.32
C LEU A 55 -6.57 -4.97 -5.30
N VAL A 56 -6.87 -4.63 -4.05
CA VAL A 56 -5.87 -4.58 -2.97
C VAL A 56 -6.08 -5.68 -1.93
N ARG A 57 -4.97 -6.19 -1.40
CA ARG A 57 -4.90 -7.04 -0.21
C ARG A 57 -3.89 -6.42 0.75
N HIS A 58 -4.22 -6.36 2.04
CA HIS A 58 -3.36 -5.75 3.03
C HIS A 58 -2.17 -6.63 3.41
N LEU A 59 -1.01 -6.00 3.60
CA LEU A 59 0.23 -6.65 3.99
C LEU A 59 0.24 -7.12 5.46
N THR A 60 -0.57 -6.49 6.31
CA THR A 60 -0.65 -6.74 7.75
C THR A 60 -2.02 -7.25 8.15
N ASN A 61 -2.05 -8.09 9.19
CA ASN A 61 -3.29 -8.55 9.84
C ASN A 61 -3.60 -7.75 11.12
N ASN A 62 -2.79 -6.74 11.45
CA ASN A 62 -3.13 -5.83 12.55
C ASN A 62 -4.35 -5.00 12.15
N GLN A 63 -5.46 -5.18 12.86
CA GLN A 63 -6.74 -4.59 12.50
C GLN A 63 -6.75 -3.06 12.47
N ALA A 64 -6.09 -2.40 13.43
CA ALA A 64 -6.02 -0.94 13.47
C ALA A 64 -5.27 -0.40 12.24
N ASN A 65 -4.15 -1.03 11.89
CA ASN A 65 -3.37 -0.67 10.72
C ASN A 65 -4.16 -0.89 9.42
N VAL A 66 -4.89 -2.00 9.30
CA VAL A 66 -5.74 -2.28 8.13
C VAL A 66 -6.81 -1.21 7.97
N LEU A 67 -7.52 -0.84 9.04
CA LEU A 67 -8.56 0.18 8.99
C LEU A 67 -8.00 1.56 8.62
N GLY A 68 -6.88 1.96 9.22
CA GLY A 68 -6.23 3.24 8.88
C GLY A 68 -5.71 3.26 7.43
N SER A 69 -5.17 2.15 6.94
CA SER A 69 -4.73 2.02 5.55
C SER A 69 -5.92 2.07 4.57
N LEU A 70 -7.07 1.46 4.90
CA LEU A 70 -8.30 1.57 4.11
C LEU A 70 -8.83 3.01 4.04
N GLU A 71 -8.80 3.75 5.15
CA GLU A 71 -9.16 5.16 5.16
C GLU A 71 -8.26 5.97 4.23
N ARG A 72 -6.94 5.78 4.32
CA ARG A 72 -5.96 6.48 3.46
C ARG A 72 -6.05 6.06 1.99
N LEU A 73 -6.43 4.83 1.68
CA LEU A 73 -6.73 4.41 0.31
C LEU A 73 -7.91 5.19 -0.31
N THR A 74 -8.82 5.73 0.51
CA THR A 74 -9.87 6.65 0.02
C THR A 74 -9.26 7.96 -0.47
N ALA A 75 -8.24 8.48 0.23
CA ALA A 75 -7.50 9.66 -0.21
C ALA A 75 -6.69 9.39 -1.48
N VAL A 76 -6.03 8.23 -1.57
CA VAL A 76 -5.33 7.79 -2.81
C VAL A 76 -6.31 7.76 -3.98
N ARG A 77 -7.48 7.13 -3.81
CA ARG A 77 -8.52 7.08 -4.85
C ARG A 77 -8.98 8.48 -5.27
N ALA A 78 -9.13 9.40 -4.32
CA ALA A 78 -9.54 10.78 -4.62
C ALA A 78 -8.46 11.55 -5.42
N ALA A 79 -7.17 11.25 -5.21
CA ALA A 79 -6.05 11.89 -5.89
C ALA A 79 -5.73 11.32 -7.30
N LEU A 80 -6.37 10.20 -7.66
CA LEU A 80 -6.30 9.56 -8.99
C LEU A 80 -7.49 9.93 -9.90
N ALA A 81 -8.50 10.61 -9.37
CA ALA A 81 -9.69 11.04 -10.11
C ALA A 81 -9.46 12.41 -10.77
#